data_AF-A0AB74KHQ0-F1
#
_entry.id   AF-A0AB74KHQ0-F1
#
_cell.length_a   1.000
_cell.length_b   1.000
_cell.length_c   1.000
_cell.angle_alpha   90.00
_cell.angle_beta   90.00
_cell.angle_gamma   90.00
#
_symmetry.space_group_name_H-M   'P 1'
#
loop_
_entity.id
_entity.type
_entity.pdbx_description
1 polymer ?
#
loop_
_entity_poly.entity_id
_entity_poly.type
_entity_poly.pdbx_seq_one_letter_code
_entity_poly.pdbx_strand_id
1 'polypeptide(L)'
;MKDFDDLVNDDKYEMGTGQELARAELQATEDMFERRKVLRTLAVPTDDNKVRERLRAFGLPMTLFGERPEDRRSRLKSMIADMQEEAGEKAKIESEDESEEEEEFYTVGSQELLQTRRLLAEYSIPRAKRRIEKERDDWAKPLKSIVDARKRTFEYIKLWDIPNCNHQMTLRGHDGLVGGVDWHPQATLNQSKSSVNLASGSQDSTVALWSLEKDTPLATLKGHTHQVRRVAFHPSGRYLGSASFDETWRLWDVETQAELQLQEGHSKEVYALAFQDDGALVGSAGMDAIGRVWDLRTGRTAMVLDGHADKILALDFSPNGYQCATGSGDGKIMIWDLRALKSISTMPAHNISVGDLKFYRQPETVLNSRNDKQDVKMDESGDNEDMSPLVKEPYSHGLFLASAGFDGYTKLWSADDWICQRSIAENSKIMSVDVSRNGKHLATGEWSRSFKLFGTEL
;
A
#
# COMPACT_ATOMS: atom_id res chain seq x y z
N MET A 1 31.74 73.25 72.18
CA MET A 1 32.12 73.54 70.79
C MET A 1 33.29 72.62 70.49
N LYS A 2 33.04 71.55 69.73
CA LYS A 2 34.08 70.66 69.20
C LYS A 2 33.86 70.65 67.69
N ASP A 3 34.94 70.94 66.98
CA ASP A 3 35.00 71.21 65.54
C ASP A 3 34.71 69.94 64.73
N PHE A 4 34.04 70.10 63.59
CA PHE A 4 33.54 69.03 62.72
C PHE A 4 34.62 68.39 61.82
N ASP A 5 35.87 68.88 61.89
CA ASP A 5 36.98 68.42 61.04
C ASP A 5 37.75 67.21 61.59
N ASP A 6 37.32 66.64 62.72
CA ASP A 6 37.91 65.43 63.34
C ASP A 6 37.03 64.16 63.22
N LEU A 7 36.14 64.10 62.21
CA LEU A 7 35.41 62.87 61.88
C LEU A 7 36.23 62.00 60.92
N VAL A 8 36.74 60.89 61.44
CA VAL A 8 37.38 59.81 60.67
C VAL A 8 36.31 59.15 59.78
N ASN A 9 36.52 59.14 58.45
CA ASN A 9 35.73 58.31 57.54
C ASN A 9 36.08 56.83 57.78
N ASP A 10 35.30 56.16 58.63
CA ASP A 10 35.34 54.72 58.82
C ASP A 10 34.58 54.03 57.68
N ASP A 11 35.27 53.70 56.58
CA ASP A 11 34.78 52.82 55.50
C ASP A 11 34.74 51.34 55.91
N LYS A 12 34.46 51.05 57.19
CA LYS A 12 34.34 49.71 57.78
C LYS A 12 32.95 49.46 58.35
N TYR A 13 31.92 49.74 57.56
CA TYR A 13 30.65 49.02 57.73
C TYR A 13 30.76 47.70 56.96
N GLU A 14 31.00 46.60 57.68
CA GLU A 14 30.71 45.25 57.16
C GLU A 14 29.20 45.18 56.91
N MET A 15 28.81 45.38 55.65
CA MET A 15 27.44 45.16 55.18
C MET A 15 27.14 43.67 55.38
N GLY A 16 26.09 43.35 56.15
CA GLY A 16 25.73 41.96 56.41
C GLY A 16 25.54 41.19 55.12
N THR A 17 25.94 39.91 55.08
CA THR A 17 25.88 39.01 53.92
C THR A 17 24.52 39.02 53.19
N GLY A 18 23.42 39.31 53.90
CA GLY A 18 22.10 39.51 53.30
C GLY A 18 21.94 40.77 52.45
N GLN A 19 22.65 41.87 52.73
CA GLN A 19 22.63 43.09 51.93
C GLN A 19 23.48 42.97 50.66
N GLU A 20 24.56 42.20 50.68
CA GLU A 20 25.35 41.89 49.47
C GLU A 20 24.59 40.97 48.52
N LEU A 21 23.94 39.93 49.07
CA LEU A 21 23.02 39.07 48.31
C LEU A 21 21.86 39.88 47.72
N ALA A 22 21.23 40.75 48.50
CA ALA A 22 20.16 41.61 47.99
C ALA A 22 20.66 42.59 46.91
N ARG A 23 21.88 43.12 47.01
CA ARG A 23 22.49 43.95 45.97
C ARG A 23 22.80 43.17 44.70
N ALA A 24 23.31 41.94 44.83
CA ALA A 24 23.57 41.07 43.68
C ALA A 24 22.27 40.62 42.99
N GLU A 25 21.22 40.33 43.75
CA GLU A 25 19.88 40.05 43.20
C GLU A 25 19.31 41.28 42.48
N LEU A 26 19.44 42.47 43.07
CA LEU A 26 19.02 43.72 42.42
C LEU A 26 19.82 43.98 41.13
N GLN A 27 21.14 43.83 41.16
CA GLN A 27 21.99 43.96 39.97
C GLN A 27 21.62 42.95 38.89
N ALA A 28 21.40 41.68 39.24
CA ALA A 28 20.96 40.66 38.29
C ALA A 28 19.58 40.98 37.69
N THR A 29 18.67 41.55 38.49
CA THR A 29 17.38 42.02 37.95
C THR A 29 17.56 43.21 37.02
N GLU A 30 18.41 44.17 37.36
CA GLU A 30 18.75 45.32 36.53
C GLU A 30 19.35 44.87 35.19
N ASP A 31 20.33 43.96 35.20
CA ASP A 31 20.94 43.38 34.00
C ASP A 31 19.90 42.65 33.13
N MET A 32 18.97 41.90 33.74
CA MET A 32 17.88 41.26 33.00
C MET A 32 16.92 42.27 32.37
N PHE A 33 16.65 43.39 33.04
CA PHE A 33 15.84 44.48 32.49
C PHE A 33 16.56 45.20 31.35
N GLU A 34 17.87 45.45 31.48
CA GLU A 34 18.68 46.06 30.44
C GLU A 34 18.75 45.19 29.18
N ARG A 35 18.98 43.88 29.33
CA ARG A 35 18.91 42.92 28.22
C ARG A 35 17.55 42.91 27.54
N ARG A 36 16.46 42.89 28.33
CA ARG A 36 15.11 42.92 27.79
C ARG A 36 14.80 44.23 27.05
N LYS A 37 15.41 45.33 27.46
CA LYS A 37 15.32 46.64 26.80
C LYS A 37 16.03 46.63 25.45
N VAL A 38 17.24 46.08 25.37
CA VAL A 38 18.00 45.92 24.13
C VAL A 38 17.28 45.00 23.13
N LEU A 39 16.70 43.89 23.60
CA LEU A 39 15.93 42.97 22.73
C LEU A 39 14.65 43.60 22.15
N ARG A 40 14.06 44.57 22.85
CA ARG A 40 12.86 45.30 22.39
C ARG A 40 13.20 46.29 21.30
N THR A 41 14.33 46.98 21.39
CA THR A 41 14.78 47.98 20.42
C THR A 41 15.36 47.36 19.13
N LEU A 42 15.72 46.07 19.16
CA LEU A 42 16.26 45.36 18.00
C LEU A 42 15.22 45.05 16.92
N ALA A 43 15.35 45.74 15.78
CA ALA A 43 14.59 45.49 14.57
C ALA A 43 15.06 44.21 13.84
N VAL A 44 14.31 43.12 14.02
CA VAL A 44 14.48 41.86 13.27
C VAL A 44 13.28 41.66 12.33
N PRO A 45 13.50 41.21 11.08
CA PRO A 45 12.44 40.92 10.11
C PRO A 45 11.31 40.06 10.70
N THR A 46 10.07 40.35 10.29
CA THR A 46 8.87 39.57 10.63
C THR A 46 8.72 38.31 9.77
N ASP A 47 9.31 38.30 8.56
CA ASP A 47 9.22 37.18 7.63
C ASP A 47 10.11 35.99 8.05
N ASP A 48 9.50 34.82 8.27
CA ASP A 48 10.21 33.61 8.73
C ASP A 48 11.29 33.11 7.75
N ASN A 49 11.06 33.27 6.44
CA ASN A 49 12.05 32.86 5.43
C ASN A 49 13.36 33.66 5.55
N LYS A 50 13.27 34.98 5.80
CA LYS A 50 14.44 35.85 5.99
C LYS A 50 15.15 35.54 7.31
N VAL A 51 14.40 35.17 8.36
CA VAL A 51 14.96 34.72 9.65
C VAL A 51 15.78 33.44 9.46
N ARG A 52 15.27 32.47 8.70
CA ARG A 52 15.96 31.21 8.41
C ARG A 52 17.21 31.40 7.54
N GLU A 53 17.18 32.32 6.58
CA GLU A 53 18.35 32.69 5.78
C GLU A 53 19.45 33.34 6.63
N ARG A 54 19.09 34.23 7.56
CA ARG A 54 20.06 34.83 8.48
C ARG A 54 20.66 33.80 9.42
N LEU A 55 19.85 32.91 10.00
CA LEU A 55 20.36 31.82 10.84
C LEU A 55 21.33 30.92 10.07
N ARG A 56 21.05 30.65 8.78
CA ARG A 56 21.97 29.93 7.89
C ARG A 56 23.26 30.70 7.64
N ALA A 57 23.20 32.01 7.44
CA ALA A 57 24.38 32.86 7.25
C ALA A 57 25.29 32.87 8.49
N PHE A 58 24.72 32.78 9.69
CA PHE A 58 25.44 32.63 10.95
C PHE A 58 25.89 31.18 11.25
N GLY A 59 25.63 30.22 10.35
CA GLY A 59 26.04 28.82 10.53
C GLY A 59 25.25 28.05 11.58
N LEU A 60 24.08 28.55 11.98
CA LEU A 60 23.24 27.97 13.03
C LEU A 60 22.14 27.05 12.45
N PRO A 61 21.60 26.11 13.27
CA PRO A 61 20.45 25.31 12.90
C PRO A 61 19.24 26.20 12.53
N MET A 62 18.68 25.97 11.33
CA MET A 62 17.57 26.77 10.80
C MET A 62 16.27 26.60 11.60
N THR A 63 16.05 25.44 12.23
CA THR A 63 14.86 25.12 13.03
C THR A 63 15.22 24.15 14.15
N LEU A 64 14.76 24.41 15.37
CA LEU A 64 14.82 23.46 16.48
C LEU A 64 13.50 22.66 16.59
N PHE A 65 13.55 21.47 17.21
CA PHE A 65 12.38 20.61 17.37
C PHE A 65 11.33 21.29 18.27
N GLY A 66 10.10 21.45 17.77
CA GLY A 66 9.00 22.11 18.49
C GLY A 66 9.01 23.65 18.46
N GLU A 67 9.98 24.27 17.77
CA GLU A 67 10.15 25.73 17.73
C GLU A 67 9.14 26.40 16.78
N ARG A 68 8.32 27.32 17.30
CA ARG A 68 7.41 28.14 16.49
C ARG A 68 8.18 29.27 15.78
N PRO A 69 7.61 29.89 14.72
CA PRO A 69 8.25 31.02 14.04
C PRO A 69 8.61 32.19 14.97
N GLU A 70 7.80 32.43 16.01
CA GLU A 70 8.04 33.46 17.03
C GLU A 70 9.26 33.14 17.90
N ASP A 71 9.39 31.90 18.35
CA ASP A 71 10.52 31.44 19.18
C ASP A 71 11.84 31.54 18.39
N ARG A 72 11.79 31.18 17.11
CA ARG A 72 12.94 31.28 16.19
C ARG A 72 13.40 32.71 15.99
N ARG A 73 12.45 33.64 15.86
CA ARG A 73 12.74 35.07 15.76
C ARG A 73 13.32 35.61 17.06
N SER A 74 12.81 35.18 18.21
CA SER A 74 13.33 35.53 19.53
C SER A 74 14.76 35.03 19.74
N ARG A 75 15.09 33.83 19.27
CA ARG A 75 16.45 33.29 19.27
C ARG A 75 17.40 34.04 18.34
N LEU A 76 16.94 34.43 17.15
CA LEU A 76 17.74 35.28 16.27
C LEU A 76 17.99 36.66 16.91
N LYS A 77 17.00 37.22 17.62
CA LYS A 77 17.14 38.47 18.38
C LYS A 77 18.15 38.37 19.51
N SER A 78 18.10 37.30 20.31
CA SER A 78 19.03 37.10 21.42
C SER A 78 20.47 37.01 20.93
N MET A 79 20.71 36.22 19.87
CA MET A 79 22.05 36.09 19.31
C MET A 79 22.59 37.38 18.71
N ILE A 80 21.75 38.17 18.03
CA ILE A 80 22.17 39.47 17.50
C ILE A 80 22.49 40.45 18.65
N ALA A 81 21.73 40.40 19.75
CA ALA A 81 22.00 41.21 20.93
C ALA A 81 23.35 40.85 21.56
N ASP A 82 23.62 39.56 21.77
CA ASP A 82 24.90 39.07 22.30
C ASP A 82 26.07 39.50 21.41
N MET A 83 25.94 39.38 20.09
CA MET A 83 26.95 39.85 19.13
C MET A 83 27.14 41.37 19.13
N GLN A 84 26.10 42.15 19.44
CA GLN A 84 26.19 43.61 19.54
C GLN A 84 26.78 44.08 20.86
N GLU A 85 26.54 43.35 21.96
CA GLU A 85 27.22 43.57 23.25
C GLU A 85 28.72 43.33 23.10
N GLU A 86 29.12 42.28 22.37
CA GLU A 86 30.53 41.99 22.06
C GLU A 86 31.19 43.03 21.13
N ALA A 87 30.40 43.71 20.29
CA ALA A 87 30.91 44.61 19.24
C ALA A 87 31.00 46.10 19.64
N GLY A 88 30.52 46.51 20.80
CA GLY A 88 30.70 47.87 21.33
C GLY A 88 30.05 49.00 20.52
N GLU A 89 28.79 49.30 20.87
CA GLU A 89 28.06 50.56 20.65
C GLU A 89 27.68 51.01 19.21
N LYS A 90 26.37 51.02 18.90
CA LYS A 90 25.52 52.22 18.63
C LYS A 90 24.24 51.88 17.86
N ALA A 91 23.09 52.21 18.46
CA ALA A 91 22.16 53.26 17.97
C ALA A 91 20.82 53.17 18.73
N LYS A 92 20.54 54.21 19.52
CA LYS A 92 19.20 54.50 20.06
C LYS A 92 18.23 54.77 18.89
N ILE A 93 17.13 54.02 18.83
CA ILE A 93 15.91 54.43 18.14
C ILE A 93 14.86 54.56 19.23
N GLU A 94 14.41 55.79 19.47
CA GLU A 94 13.28 56.09 20.32
C GLU A 94 12.00 55.75 19.54
N SER A 95 11.14 54.91 20.13
CA SER A 95 9.74 54.80 19.75
C SER A 95 8.92 54.86 21.04
N GLU A 96 8.07 55.86 21.11
CA GLU A 96 7.10 56.14 22.16
C GLU A 96 6.14 54.94 22.31
N ASP A 97 6.06 54.35 23.50
CA ASP A 97 5.04 53.36 23.88
C ASP A 97 3.90 54.13 24.57
N GLU A 98 2.83 54.47 23.84
CA GLU A 98 1.51 54.72 24.43
C GLU A 98 0.85 53.36 24.68
N SER A 99 0.76 52.95 25.94
CA SER A 99 -0.03 51.78 26.35
C SER A 99 -1.50 52.19 26.46
N GLU A 100 -2.27 51.99 25.40
CA GLU A 100 -3.73 52.00 25.47
C GLU A 100 -4.18 50.74 26.20
N GLU A 101 -4.72 50.90 27.41
CA GLU A 101 -5.55 49.89 28.03
C GLU A 101 -6.81 49.75 27.15
N GLU A 102 -6.91 48.67 26.37
CA GLU A 102 -8.13 48.36 25.62
C GLU A 102 -9.26 48.04 26.59
N GLU A 103 -9.95 49.08 27.08
CA GLU A 103 -11.24 48.94 27.73
C GLU A 103 -12.21 48.32 26.72
N GLU A 104 -12.57 47.05 26.91
CA GLU A 104 -13.57 46.37 26.07
C GLU A 104 -14.94 47.03 26.23
N PHE A 105 -15.21 48.02 25.38
CA PHE A 105 -16.47 48.74 25.38
C PHE A 105 -17.57 47.91 24.70
N TYR A 106 -18.54 47.43 25.48
CA TYR A 106 -19.70 46.73 24.94
C TYR A 106 -20.66 47.72 24.27
N THR A 107 -20.67 47.73 22.94
CA THR A 107 -21.69 48.46 22.19
C THR A 107 -22.96 47.62 22.08
N VAL A 108 -24.13 48.27 22.23
CA VAL A 108 -25.41 47.58 22.05
C VAL A 108 -25.56 47.23 20.58
N GLY A 109 -25.43 45.95 20.25
CA GLY A 109 -25.54 45.44 18.89
C GLY A 109 -26.93 45.64 18.27
N SER A 110 -27.02 45.57 16.95
CA SER A 110 -28.27 45.73 16.22
C SER A 110 -29.29 44.63 16.58
N GLN A 111 -30.58 44.93 16.44
CA GLN A 111 -31.65 43.95 16.67
C GLN A 111 -31.56 42.76 15.71
N GLU A 112 -31.04 42.95 14.50
CA GLU A 112 -30.77 41.88 13.52
C GLU A 112 -29.66 40.94 14.00
N LEU A 113 -28.60 41.46 14.65
CA LEU A 113 -27.54 40.65 15.24
C LEU A 113 -28.07 39.79 16.41
N LEU A 114 -29.03 40.33 17.18
CA LEU A 114 -29.69 39.57 18.24
C LEU A 114 -30.56 38.45 17.66
N GLN A 115 -31.29 38.70 16.59
CA GLN A 115 -32.12 37.70 15.91
C GLN A 115 -31.27 36.59 15.28
N THR A 116 -30.16 36.94 14.61
CA THR A 116 -29.23 35.95 14.04
C THR A 116 -28.57 35.10 15.11
N ARG A 117 -28.16 35.67 16.25
CA ARG A 117 -27.66 34.90 17.40
C ARG A 117 -28.70 33.94 17.96
N ARG A 118 -29.98 34.35 18.01
CA ARG A 118 -31.10 33.47 18.42
C ARG A 118 -31.26 32.30 17.46
N LEU A 119 -31.25 32.54 16.15
CA LEU A 119 -31.32 31.47 15.14
C LEU A 119 -30.11 30.52 15.22
N LEU A 120 -28.91 31.06 15.49
CA LEU A 120 -27.70 30.27 15.64
C LEU A 120 -27.76 29.39 16.91
N ALA A 121 -28.34 29.90 17.99
CA ALA A 121 -28.61 29.13 19.19
C ALA A 121 -29.67 28.03 18.95
N GLU A 122 -30.79 28.36 18.28
CA GLU A 122 -31.82 27.40 17.90
C GLU A 122 -31.30 26.27 17.00
N TYR A 123 -30.34 26.56 16.13
CA TYR A 123 -29.69 25.57 15.28
C TYR A 123 -28.62 24.73 16.03
N SER A 124 -27.80 25.38 16.85
CA SER A 124 -26.64 24.75 17.50
C SER A 124 -27.01 23.92 18.72
N ILE A 125 -27.98 24.34 19.54
CA ILE A 125 -28.34 23.66 20.80
C ILE A 125 -28.85 22.23 20.54
N PRO A 126 -29.78 21.96 19.60
CA PRO A 126 -30.24 20.60 19.33
C PRO A 126 -29.15 19.69 18.74
N ARG A 127 -28.20 20.27 18.00
CA ARG A 127 -27.05 19.53 17.44
C ARG A 127 -26.03 19.20 18.52
N ALA A 128 -25.74 20.14 19.41
CA ALA A 128 -24.89 19.91 20.57
C ALA A 128 -25.49 18.81 21.46
N LYS A 129 -26.81 18.85 21.69
CA LYS A 129 -27.53 17.81 22.43
C LYS A 129 -27.41 16.44 21.76
N ARG A 130 -27.68 16.34 20.44
CA ARG A 130 -27.51 15.10 19.68
C ARG A 130 -26.08 14.56 19.69
N ARG A 131 -25.07 15.43 19.66
CA ARG A 131 -23.66 15.04 19.78
C ARG A 131 -23.37 14.42 21.14
N ILE A 132 -23.84 15.06 22.22
CA ILE A 132 -23.68 14.55 23.59
C ILE A 132 -24.46 13.25 23.80
N GLU A 133 -25.68 13.13 23.27
CA GLU A 133 -26.46 11.89 23.30
C GLU A 133 -25.72 10.75 22.60
N LYS A 134 -25.16 11.00 21.41
CA LYS A 134 -24.35 10.01 20.69
C LYS A 134 -23.08 9.62 21.46
N GLU A 135 -22.39 10.58 22.08
CA GLU A 135 -21.22 10.31 22.93
C GLU A 135 -21.58 9.47 24.17
N ARG A 136 -22.75 9.71 24.78
CA ARG A 136 -23.27 8.88 25.88
C ARG A 136 -23.62 7.47 25.42
N ASP A 137 -24.27 7.33 24.26
CA ASP A 137 -24.60 6.02 23.67
C ASP A 137 -23.34 5.23 23.30
N ASP A 138 -22.30 5.91 22.82
CA ASP A 138 -21.01 5.30 22.50
C ASP A 138 -20.23 4.93 23.76
N TRP A 139 -20.30 5.73 24.82
CA TRP A 139 -19.73 5.42 26.13
C TRP A 139 -20.45 4.25 26.83
N ALA A 140 -21.78 4.12 26.65
CA ALA A 140 -22.57 3.06 27.25
C ALA A 140 -22.29 1.67 26.67
N LYS A 141 -21.65 1.58 25.50
CA LYS A 141 -21.29 0.30 24.87
C LYS A 141 -20.10 -0.34 25.61
N PRO A 142 -20.19 -1.62 26.02
CA PRO A 142 -19.06 -2.31 26.64
C PRO A 142 -17.83 -2.30 25.74
N LEU A 143 -16.64 -2.05 26.31
CA LEU A 143 -15.38 -2.03 25.55
C LEU A 143 -15.18 -3.29 24.71
N LYS A 144 -15.62 -4.45 25.20
CA LYS A 144 -15.56 -5.72 24.48
C LYS A 144 -16.36 -5.72 23.18
N SER A 145 -17.55 -5.10 23.11
CA SER A 145 -18.33 -5.04 21.87
C SER A 145 -17.73 -4.09 20.84
N ILE A 146 -17.07 -3.02 21.30
CA ILE A 146 -16.30 -2.10 20.44
C ILE A 146 -15.05 -2.80 19.91
N VAL A 147 -14.33 -3.53 20.77
CA VAL A 147 -13.16 -4.33 20.37
C VAL A 147 -13.57 -5.46 19.44
N ASP A 148 -14.69 -6.14 19.69
CA ASP A 148 -15.24 -7.18 18.82
C ASP A 148 -15.74 -6.58 17.49
N ALA A 149 -16.32 -5.38 17.49
CA ALA A 149 -16.71 -4.66 16.27
C ALA A 149 -15.51 -4.17 15.45
N ARG A 150 -14.42 -3.77 16.12
CA ARG A 150 -13.14 -3.43 15.48
C ARG A 150 -12.40 -4.67 15.00
N LYS A 151 -12.44 -5.78 15.74
CA LYS A 151 -11.95 -7.09 15.27
C LYS A 151 -12.78 -7.63 14.10
N ARG A 152 -14.07 -7.30 14.05
CA ARG A 152 -14.97 -7.57 12.92
C ARG A 152 -14.68 -6.74 11.68
N THR A 153 -13.69 -5.84 11.66
CA THR A 153 -13.07 -5.44 10.40
C THR A 153 -12.19 -6.58 9.89
N PHE A 154 -12.81 -7.75 9.72
CA PHE A 154 -12.23 -8.86 8.98
C PHE A 154 -11.98 -8.36 7.57
N GLU A 155 -10.81 -8.67 7.05
CA GLU A 155 -10.62 -8.56 5.62
C GLU A 155 -11.44 -9.66 4.96
N TYR A 156 -12.39 -9.21 4.17
CA TYR A 156 -13.36 -10.06 3.52
C TYR A 156 -12.95 -10.33 2.08
N ILE A 157 -13.37 -11.48 1.56
CA ILE A 157 -13.31 -11.75 0.12
C ILE A 157 -14.68 -11.41 -0.44
N LYS A 158 -14.74 -10.53 -1.44
CA LYS A 158 -15.99 -10.18 -2.13
C LYS A 158 -16.08 -10.94 -3.43
N LEU A 159 -17.22 -11.60 -3.62
CA LEU A 159 -17.60 -12.20 -4.89
C LEU A 159 -18.43 -11.19 -5.69
N TRP A 160 -18.01 -10.95 -6.93
CA TRP A 160 -18.65 -10.04 -7.85
C TRP A 160 -19.08 -10.77 -9.12
N ASP A 161 -20.24 -10.38 -9.64
CA ASP A 161 -20.73 -10.86 -10.93
C ASP A 161 -20.16 -10.09 -12.10
N ILE A 162 -19.90 -10.81 -13.19
CA ILE A 162 -19.51 -10.25 -14.48
C ILE A 162 -20.69 -10.47 -15.45
N PRO A 163 -21.07 -9.49 -16.30
CA PRO A 163 -20.38 -8.22 -16.61
C PRO A 163 -20.77 -7.02 -15.74
N ASN A 164 -21.89 -7.06 -15.03
CA ASN A 164 -22.46 -5.87 -14.38
C ASN A 164 -21.72 -5.42 -13.11
N CYS A 165 -20.70 -6.16 -12.65
CA CYS A 165 -19.96 -5.89 -11.41
C CYS A 165 -20.89 -5.68 -10.21
N ASN A 166 -21.89 -6.56 -10.06
CA ASN A 166 -22.77 -6.56 -8.90
C ASN A 166 -22.17 -7.43 -7.79
N HIS A 167 -22.20 -6.93 -6.55
CA HIS A 167 -21.71 -7.68 -5.40
C HIS A 167 -22.70 -8.81 -5.05
N GLN A 168 -22.25 -10.06 -5.14
CA GLN A 168 -23.07 -11.22 -4.77
C GLN A 168 -22.94 -11.55 -3.28
N MET A 169 -21.72 -11.82 -2.83
CA MET A 169 -21.48 -12.40 -1.51
C MET A 169 -20.17 -11.90 -0.92
N THR A 170 -20.15 -11.76 0.41
CA THR A 170 -18.95 -11.44 1.19
C THR A 170 -18.57 -12.65 2.03
N LEU A 171 -17.46 -13.30 1.70
CA LEU A 171 -16.88 -14.40 2.46
C LEU A 171 -16.11 -13.85 3.66
N ARG A 172 -16.36 -14.42 4.84
CA ARG A 172 -15.81 -13.98 6.13
C ARG A 172 -15.21 -15.17 6.85
N GLY A 173 -13.94 -15.06 7.24
CA GLY A 173 -13.28 -16.14 7.96
C GLY A 173 -11.78 -15.94 8.17
N HIS A 174 -11.15 -15.01 7.45
CA HIS A 174 -9.76 -14.63 7.73
C HIS A 174 -9.68 -13.49 8.74
N ASP A 175 -8.75 -13.65 9.69
CA ASP A 175 -8.48 -12.66 10.74
C ASP A 175 -7.46 -11.60 10.29
N GLY A 176 -6.70 -11.89 9.22
CA GLY A 176 -5.66 -11.04 8.65
C GLY A 176 -5.83 -10.73 7.16
N LEU A 177 -4.85 -10.03 6.59
CA LEU A 177 -4.82 -9.66 5.18
C LEU A 177 -4.83 -10.88 4.27
N VAL A 178 -5.77 -10.93 3.32
CA VAL A 178 -5.79 -12.01 2.31
C VAL A 178 -4.66 -11.75 1.31
N GLY A 179 -3.68 -12.66 1.27
CA GLY A 179 -2.50 -12.54 0.43
C GLY A 179 -2.75 -13.01 -1.01
N GLY A 180 -3.45 -14.13 -1.16
CA GLY A 180 -3.68 -14.75 -2.45
C GLY A 180 -4.97 -15.54 -2.47
N VAL A 181 -5.62 -15.58 -3.62
CA VAL A 181 -6.87 -16.28 -3.87
C VAL A 181 -6.71 -17.04 -5.18
N ASP A 182 -7.23 -18.27 -5.23
CA ASP A 182 -7.30 -19.04 -6.46
C ASP A 182 -8.62 -19.80 -6.57
N TRP A 183 -9.06 -19.98 -7.81
CA TRP A 183 -10.28 -20.69 -8.16
C TRP A 183 -9.99 -22.16 -8.45
N HIS A 184 -10.88 -23.03 -8.00
CA HIS A 184 -10.79 -24.44 -8.39
C HIS A 184 -11.00 -24.55 -9.92
N PRO A 185 -10.22 -25.39 -10.65
CA PRO A 185 -10.25 -25.44 -12.12
C PRO A 185 -11.61 -25.84 -12.72
N GLN A 186 -12.44 -26.52 -11.93
CA GLN A 186 -13.81 -26.93 -12.31
C GLN A 186 -14.91 -26.09 -11.65
N ALA A 187 -14.54 -25.06 -10.88
CA ALA A 187 -15.50 -24.18 -10.23
C ALA A 187 -16.43 -23.57 -11.27
N THR A 188 -17.73 -23.48 -10.95
CA THR A 188 -18.80 -22.93 -11.81
C THR A 188 -19.07 -23.64 -13.15
N LEU A 189 -18.24 -24.62 -13.54
CA LEU A 189 -18.44 -25.43 -14.75
C LEU A 189 -19.19 -26.72 -14.43
N ASN A 190 -18.54 -27.65 -13.73
CA ASN A 190 -19.06 -28.99 -13.44
C ASN A 190 -19.24 -29.25 -11.94
N GLN A 191 -18.58 -28.46 -11.09
CA GLN A 191 -18.56 -28.69 -9.66
C GLN A 191 -19.78 -28.07 -8.97
N SER A 192 -20.28 -28.75 -7.93
CA SER A 192 -21.38 -28.21 -7.12
C SER A 192 -20.94 -26.95 -6.37
N LYS A 193 -21.86 -25.99 -6.23
CA LYS A 193 -21.62 -24.75 -5.47
C LYS A 193 -21.35 -25.01 -3.98
N SER A 194 -21.82 -26.16 -3.47
CA SER A 194 -21.59 -26.65 -2.11
C SER A 194 -20.19 -27.20 -1.86
N SER A 195 -19.48 -27.62 -2.91
CA SER A 195 -18.11 -28.13 -2.82
C SER A 195 -17.10 -26.99 -2.72
N VAL A 196 -15.83 -27.33 -2.50
CA VAL A 196 -14.72 -26.37 -2.49
C VAL A 196 -14.54 -25.79 -3.90
N ASN A 197 -14.87 -24.51 -4.06
CA ASN A 197 -14.77 -23.80 -5.34
C ASN A 197 -13.64 -22.76 -5.35
N LEU A 198 -13.19 -22.32 -4.17
CA LEU A 198 -12.21 -21.26 -4.00
C LEU A 198 -11.30 -21.57 -2.82
N ALA A 199 -10.04 -21.20 -2.91
CA ALA A 199 -9.09 -21.21 -1.80
C ALA A 199 -8.46 -19.83 -1.63
N SER A 200 -8.15 -19.48 -0.38
CA SER A 200 -7.45 -18.24 -0.07
C SER A 200 -6.40 -18.43 1.01
N GLY A 201 -5.27 -17.76 0.87
CA GLY A 201 -4.22 -17.68 1.87
C GLY A 201 -4.24 -16.31 2.54
N SER A 202 -3.97 -16.28 3.84
CA SER A 202 -4.00 -15.04 4.63
C SER A 202 -2.73 -14.84 5.48
N GLN A 203 -2.58 -13.61 5.96
CA GLN A 203 -1.59 -13.21 6.94
C GLN A 203 -1.75 -13.93 8.29
N ASP A 204 -2.93 -14.48 8.56
CA ASP A 204 -3.19 -15.31 9.74
C ASP A 204 -2.50 -16.70 9.71
N SER A 205 -1.61 -16.95 8.73
CA SER A 205 -0.89 -18.22 8.48
C SER A 205 -1.79 -19.41 8.10
N THR A 206 -3.06 -19.15 7.80
CA THR A 206 -4.02 -20.19 7.41
C THR A 206 -4.38 -20.11 5.94
N VAL A 207 -4.78 -21.25 5.39
CA VAL A 207 -5.42 -21.36 4.08
C VAL A 207 -6.86 -21.77 4.30
N ALA A 208 -7.81 -20.97 3.81
CA ALA A 208 -9.23 -21.25 3.91
C ALA A 208 -9.78 -21.81 2.60
N LEU A 209 -10.63 -22.82 2.70
CA LEU A 209 -11.38 -23.41 1.59
C LEU A 209 -12.83 -22.93 1.64
N TRP A 210 -13.36 -22.49 0.51
CA TRP A 210 -14.68 -21.85 0.43
C TRP A 210 -15.62 -22.58 -0.52
N SER A 211 -16.89 -22.62 -0.11
CA SER A 211 -18.04 -22.91 -0.98
C SER A 211 -18.67 -21.61 -1.47
N LEU A 212 -19.41 -21.66 -2.57
CA LEU A 212 -20.17 -20.50 -3.07
C LEU A 212 -21.53 -20.33 -2.38
N GLU A 213 -21.95 -21.27 -1.53
CA GLU A 213 -23.23 -21.24 -0.82
C GLU A 213 -23.13 -20.66 0.59
N LYS A 214 -21.96 -20.78 1.22
CA LYS A 214 -21.72 -20.35 2.60
C LYS A 214 -20.80 -19.15 2.63
N ASP A 215 -21.09 -18.24 3.55
CA ASP A 215 -20.25 -17.08 3.87
C ASP A 215 -19.06 -17.42 4.78
N THR A 216 -19.07 -18.61 5.37
CA THR A 216 -18.02 -19.14 6.26
C THR A 216 -17.16 -20.17 5.53
N PRO A 217 -15.87 -20.32 5.91
CA PRO A 217 -14.99 -21.30 5.28
C PRO A 217 -15.46 -22.72 5.61
N LEU A 218 -15.41 -23.61 4.61
CA LEU A 218 -15.70 -25.05 4.78
C LEU A 218 -14.66 -25.72 5.67
N ALA A 219 -13.39 -25.35 5.46
CA ALA A 219 -12.26 -25.86 6.20
C ALA A 219 -11.13 -24.82 6.25
N THR A 220 -10.29 -24.94 7.27
CA THR A 220 -9.09 -24.11 7.44
C THR A 220 -7.89 -25.02 7.61
N LEU A 221 -6.95 -24.93 6.66
CA LEU A 221 -5.70 -25.66 6.67
C LEU A 221 -4.69 -24.86 7.49
N LYS A 222 -4.11 -25.50 8.49
CA LYS A 222 -3.13 -24.91 9.41
C LYS A 222 -1.84 -25.72 9.35
N GLY A 223 -0.72 -25.03 9.27
CA GLY A 223 0.60 -25.65 9.31
C GLY A 223 1.72 -24.67 9.07
N HIS A 224 1.51 -23.66 8.22
CA HIS A 224 2.45 -22.56 8.02
C HIS A 224 2.68 -21.77 9.32
N THR A 225 3.91 -21.30 9.52
CA THR A 225 4.28 -20.50 10.70
C THR A 225 4.17 -19.00 10.45
N HIS A 226 4.25 -18.60 9.18
CA HIS A 226 4.15 -17.21 8.73
C HIS A 226 3.02 -17.04 7.69
N GLN A 227 2.85 -15.81 7.22
CA GLN A 227 1.79 -15.41 6.31
C GLN A 227 1.85 -16.15 4.96
N VAL A 228 0.69 -16.61 4.51
CA VAL A 228 0.52 -17.24 3.20
C VAL A 228 0.21 -16.16 2.18
N ARG A 229 1.04 -16.05 1.12
CA ARG A 229 0.91 -15.00 0.11
C ARG A 229 0.30 -15.46 -1.19
N ARG A 230 0.56 -16.69 -1.62
CA ARG A 230 -0.07 -17.26 -2.82
C ARG A 230 -0.55 -18.67 -2.55
N VAL A 231 -1.64 -18.99 -3.21
CA VAL A 231 -2.27 -20.30 -3.23
C VAL A 231 -2.53 -20.61 -4.70
N ALA A 232 -2.35 -21.87 -5.08
CA ALA A 232 -2.66 -22.33 -6.43
C ALA A 232 -3.28 -23.72 -6.37
N PHE A 233 -4.32 -23.98 -7.15
CA PHE A 233 -4.87 -25.30 -7.34
C PHE A 233 -4.05 -26.09 -8.35
N HIS A 234 -3.91 -27.38 -8.08
CA HIS A 234 -3.46 -28.32 -9.07
C HIS A 234 -4.53 -28.46 -10.17
N PRO A 235 -4.18 -28.67 -11.46
CA PRO A 235 -5.14 -28.79 -12.56
C PRO A 235 -6.21 -29.88 -12.37
N SER A 236 -5.89 -30.95 -11.64
CA SER A 236 -6.86 -32.00 -11.26
C SER A 236 -7.88 -31.53 -10.22
N GLY A 237 -7.63 -30.43 -9.50
CA GLY A 237 -8.50 -29.88 -8.46
C GLY A 237 -8.38 -30.55 -7.09
N ARG A 238 -7.77 -31.74 -7.02
CA ARG A 238 -7.64 -32.51 -5.77
C ARG A 238 -6.58 -31.94 -4.82
N TYR A 239 -5.53 -31.34 -5.37
CA TYR A 239 -4.41 -30.82 -4.59
C TYR A 239 -4.37 -29.31 -4.62
N LEU A 240 -3.88 -28.73 -3.53
CA LEU A 240 -3.69 -27.30 -3.36
C LEU A 240 -2.26 -27.03 -2.93
N GLY A 241 -1.57 -26.13 -3.62
CA GLY A 241 -0.28 -25.62 -3.19
C GLY A 241 -0.42 -24.29 -2.47
N SER A 242 0.35 -24.07 -1.42
CA SER A 242 0.46 -22.78 -0.73
C SER A 242 1.91 -22.35 -0.58
N ALA A 243 2.18 -21.06 -0.85
CA ALA A 243 3.47 -20.41 -0.65
C ALA A 243 3.41 -19.42 0.51
N SER A 244 4.40 -19.51 1.39
CA SER A 244 4.43 -18.77 2.65
C SER A 244 5.76 -18.06 2.87
N PHE A 245 5.71 -17.07 3.77
CA PHE A 245 6.87 -16.35 4.26
C PHE A 245 7.71 -17.13 5.27
N ASP A 246 7.34 -18.38 5.56
CA ASP A 246 8.16 -19.31 6.33
C ASP A 246 9.24 -20.01 5.49
N GLU A 247 9.53 -19.48 4.29
CA GLU A 247 10.53 -19.99 3.35
C GLU A 247 10.16 -21.35 2.72
N THR A 248 8.96 -21.85 3.04
CA THR A 248 8.45 -23.12 2.52
C THR A 248 7.26 -22.93 1.60
N TRP A 249 7.05 -23.94 0.75
CA TRP A 249 5.75 -24.16 0.14
C TRP A 249 5.24 -25.55 0.55
N ARG A 250 3.92 -25.67 0.63
CA ARG A 250 3.24 -26.89 1.07
C ARG A 250 2.23 -27.36 0.04
N LEU A 251 2.06 -28.68 -0.03
CA LEU A 251 1.01 -29.33 -0.81
C LEU A 251 -0.02 -29.92 0.14
N TRP A 252 -1.28 -29.63 -0.12
CA TRP A 252 -2.43 -30.07 0.66
C TRP A 252 -3.33 -30.94 -0.21
N ASP A 253 -3.93 -31.95 0.40
CA ASP A 253 -5.07 -32.66 -0.18
C ASP A 253 -6.36 -31.96 0.22
N VAL A 254 -7.17 -31.58 -0.77
CA VAL A 254 -8.42 -30.82 -0.54
C VAL A 254 -9.48 -31.71 0.10
N GLU A 255 -9.50 -33.01 -0.20
CA GLU A 255 -10.50 -33.94 0.34
C GLU A 255 -10.21 -34.31 1.80
N THR A 256 -8.97 -34.69 2.09
CA THR A 256 -8.57 -35.12 3.44
C THR A 256 -8.13 -33.97 4.34
N GLN A 257 -7.90 -32.78 3.77
CA GLN A 257 -7.42 -31.58 4.47
C GLN A 257 -6.07 -31.79 5.17
N ALA A 258 -5.32 -32.79 4.72
CA ALA A 258 -4.01 -33.14 5.25
C ALA A 258 -2.89 -32.49 4.43
N GLU A 259 -1.79 -32.18 5.10
CA GLU A 259 -0.53 -31.81 4.44
C GLU A 259 0.11 -33.07 3.86
N LEU A 260 0.33 -33.07 2.54
CA LEU A 260 0.98 -34.17 1.83
C LEU A 260 2.49 -33.98 1.74
N GLN A 261 2.91 -32.75 1.51
CA GLN A 261 4.31 -32.45 1.23
C GLN A 261 4.69 -31.08 1.79
N LEU A 262 5.79 -31.06 2.54
CA LEU A 262 6.52 -29.86 2.93
C LEU A 262 7.77 -29.79 2.04
N GLN A 263 8.02 -28.64 1.42
CA GLN A 263 9.23 -28.41 0.65
C GLN A 263 10.00 -27.21 1.17
N GLU A 264 11.23 -27.51 1.59
CA GLU A 264 12.26 -26.57 1.99
C GLU A 264 13.28 -26.44 0.85
N GLY A 265 13.88 -25.26 0.70
CA GLY A 265 14.94 -25.07 -0.31
C GLY A 265 15.10 -23.63 -0.78
N HIS A 266 14.11 -22.76 -0.54
CA HIS A 266 14.32 -21.32 -0.63
C HIS A 266 15.07 -20.83 0.60
N SER A 267 15.94 -19.84 0.42
CA SER A 267 16.72 -19.24 1.51
C SER A 267 16.05 -18.01 2.13
N LYS A 268 14.89 -17.62 1.59
CA LYS A 268 14.07 -16.47 2.00
C LYS A 268 12.61 -16.78 1.69
N GLU A 269 11.72 -15.83 1.97
CA GLU A 269 10.28 -15.98 1.86
C GLU A 269 9.82 -16.36 0.44
N VAL A 270 8.90 -17.33 0.33
CA VAL A 270 8.28 -17.71 -0.93
C VAL A 270 7.07 -16.82 -1.17
N TYR A 271 7.01 -16.20 -2.35
CA TYR A 271 5.94 -15.25 -2.69
C TYR A 271 4.98 -15.80 -3.76
N ALA A 272 5.51 -16.43 -4.80
CA ALA A 272 4.75 -16.92 -5.94
C ALA A 272 4.76 -18.46 -5.99
N LEU A 273 3.63 -19.01 -6.42
CA LEU A 273 3.43 -20.44 -6.65
C LEU A 273 2.52 -20.63 -7.85
N ALA A 274 2.88 -21.55 -8.74
CA ALA A 274 2.02 -21.96 -9.84
C ALA A 274 2.24 -23.44 -10.18
N PHE A 275 1.20 -24.10 -10.68
CA PHE A 275 1.28 -25.46 -11.21
C PHE A 275 1.41 -25.41 -12.72
N GLN A 276 2.15 -26.37 -13.29
CA GLN A 276 2.08 -26.64 -14.71
C GLN A 276 0.71 -27.22 -15.06
N ASP A 277 0.20 -26.96 -16.27
CA ASP A 277 -1.15 -27.41 -16.68
C ASP A 277 -1.28 -28.95 -16.75
N ASP A 278 -0.19 -29.70 -16.95
CA ASP A 278 -0.15 -31.18 -16.85
C ASP A 278 -0.15 -31.66 -15.37
N GLY A 279 0.17 -30.77 -14.43
CA GLY A 279 0.21 -31.09 -13.01
C GLY A 279 1.43 -31.88 -12.55
N ALA A 280 2.41 -32.15 -13.43
CA ALA A 280 3.63 -32.85 -13.04
C ALA A 280 4.62 -31.95 -12.28
N LEU A 281 4.68 -30.66 -12.63
CA LEU A 281 5.63 -29.70 -12.08
C LEU A 281 4.95 -28.58 -11.30
N VAL A 282 5.66 -28.08 -10.29
CA VAL A 282 5.32 -26.87 -9.53
C VAL A 282 6.45 -25.87 -9.64
N GLY A 283 6.11 -24.62 -9.92
CA GLY A 283 7.03 -23.50 -9.84
C GLY A 283 6.81 -22.74 -8.54
N SER A 284 7.88 -22.53 -7.78
CA SER A 284 7.89 -21.62 -6.64
C SER A 284 8.92 -20.53 -6.87
N ALA A 285 8.62 -19.31 -6.42
CA ALA A 285 9.58 -18.21 -6.49
C ALA A 285 9.40 -17.27 -5.31
N GLY A 286 10.49 -16.62 -4.91
CA GLY A 286 10.51 -15.86 -3.67
C GLY A 286 11.41 -14.64 -3.66
N MET A 287 11.65 -14.17 -2.43
CA MET A 287 12.49 -13.01 -2.12
C MET A 287 13.99 -13.29 -2.25
N ASP A 288 14.37 -14.54 -2.52
CA ASP A 288 15.73 -14.99 -2.78
C ASP A 288 16.19 -14.72 -4.22
N ALA A 289 15.35 -14.07 -5.05
CA ALA A 289 15.59 -13.80 -6.47
C ALA A 289 15.76 -15.07 -7.33
N ILE A 290 15.48 -16.24 -6.75
CA ILE A 290 15.63 -17.55 -7.38
C ILE A 290 14.25 -18.19 -7.48
N GLY A 291 13.87 -18.58 -8.69
CA GLY A 291 12.74 -19.47 -8.90
C GLY A 291 13.21 -20.92 -8.85
N ARG A 292 12.36 -21.83 -8.42
CA ARG A 292 12.63 -23.27 -8.45
C ARG A 292 11.44 -23.96 -9.09
N VAL A 293 11.72 -24.92 -9.95
CA VAL A 293 10.73 -25.84 -10.50
C VAL A 293 10.94 -27.20 -9.84
N TRP A 294 9.87 -27.75 -9.29
CA TRP A 294 9.84 -28.99 -8.53
C TRP A 294 9.08 -30.05 -9.30
N ASP A 295 9.58 -31.28 -9.27
CA ASP A 295 8.81 -32.45 -9.68
C ASP A 295 7.95 -32.92 -8.49
N LEU A 296 6.64 -32.90 -8.66
CA LEU A 296 5.69 -33.28 -7.60
C LEU A 296 5.79 -34.74 -7.20
N ARG A 297 6.16 -35.63 -8.13
CA ARG A 297 6.22 -37.08 -7.85
C ARG A 297 7.44 -37.44 -7.01
N THR A 298 8.55 -36.77 -7.23
CA THR A 298 9.82 -37.07 -6.54
C THR A 298 10.15 -36.08 -5.43
N GLY A 299 9.50 -34.90 -5.42
CA GLY A 299 9.79 -33.81 -4.51
C GLY A 299 11.17 -33.19 -4.71
N ARG A 300 11.82 -33.41 -5.87
CA ARG A 300 13.14 -32.88 -6.16
C ARG A 300 13.04 -31.61 -7.01
N THR A 301 14.05 -30.76 -6.90
CA THR A 301 14.23 -29.62 -7.81
C THR A 301 14.60 -30.13 -9.20
N ALA A 302 13.74 -29.87 -10.18
CA ALA A 302 13.96 -30.18 -11.59
C ALA A 302 14.81 -29.09 -12.27
N MET A 303 14.53 -27.82 -11.94
CA MET A 303 15.23 -26.67 -12.52
C MET A 303 15.34 -25.55 -11.49
N VAL A 304 16.45 -24.81 -11.54
CA VAL A 304 16.66 -23.57 -10.80
C VAL A 304 16.61 -22.41 -11.80
N LEU A 305 15.71 -21.46 -11.57
CA LEU A 305 15.49 -20.26 -12.37
C LEU A 305 16.31 -19.11 -11.76
N ASP A 306 17.59 -19.07 -12.08
CA ASP A 306 18.52 -18.04 -11.62
C ASP A 306 18.88 -17.10 -12.79
N GLY A 307 18.78 -15.79 -12.55
CA GLY A 307 19.02 -14.76 -13.57
C GLY A 307 18.41 -13.40 -13.26
N HIS A 308 17.44 -13.33 -12.34
CA HIS A 308 16.87 -12.06 -11.89
C HIS A 308 17.79 -11.34 -10.91
N ALA A 309 17.80 -10.00 -10.97
CA ALA A 309 18.62 -9.18 -10.08
C ALA A 309 17.95 -8.87 -8.73
N ASP A 310 16.62 -8.99 -8.68
CA ASP A 310 15.80 -8.75 -7.49
C ASP A 310 14.77 -9.88 -7.31
N LYS A 311 14.07 -9.88 -6.18
CA LYS A 311 13.00 -10.81 -5.80
C LYS A 311 12.02 -11.11 -6.94
N ILE A 312 11.57 -12.35 -7.02
CA ILE A 312 10.56 -12.78 -7.99
C ILE A 312 9.20 -12.72 -7.31
N LEU A 313 8.29 -11.93 -7.88
CA LEU A 313 6.97 -11.68 -7.33
C LEU A 313 5.86 -12.42 -8.08
N ALA A 314 6.12 -12.83 -9.31
CA ALA A 314 5.14 -13.50 -10.15
C ALA A 314 5.78 -14.69 -10.89
N LEU A 315 5.02 -15.77 -11.00
CA LEU A 315 5.38 -16.96 -11.76
C LEU A 315 4.11 -17.55 -12.37
N ASP A 316 4.12 -17.84 -13.66
CA ASP A 316 3.06 -18.61 -14.32
C ASP A 316 3.65 -19.54 -15.38
N PHE A 317 3.02 -20.69 -15.57
CA PHE A 317 3.37 -21.60 -16.66
C PHE A 317 2.58 -21.24 -17.90
N SER A 318 3.24 -21.37 -19.05
CA SER A 318 2.57 -21.22 -20.33
C SER A 318 1.71 -22.46 -20.65
N PRO A 319 0.61 -22.30 -21.41
CA PRO A 319 -0.26 -23.41 -21.78
C PRO A 319 0.38 -24.42 -22.73
N ASN A 320 1.54 -24.10 -23.31
CA ASN A 320 2.29 -25.04 -24.14
C ASN A 320 2.97 -26.14 -23.31
N GLY A 321 3.02 -25.97 -21.97
CA GLY A 321 3.52 -26.97 -21.03
C GLY A 321 5.04 -27.07 -20.93
N TYR A 322 5.83 -26.31 -21.71
CA TYR A 322 7.30 -26.34 -21.63
C TYR A 322 7.93 -24.99 -21.33
N GLN A 323 7.20 -23.86 -21.44
CA GLN A 323 7.71 -22.55 -21.03
C GLN A 323 7.12 -22.09 -19.70
N CYS A 324 7.92 -21.33 -18.96
CA CYS A 324 7.53 -20.66 -17.72
C CYS A 324 7.93 -19.18 -17.80
N ALA A 325 7.09 -18.28 -17.29
CA ALA A 325 7.42 -16.86 -17.17
C ALA A 325 7.59 -16.49 -15.69
N THR A 326 8.63 -15.71 -15.41
CA THR A 326 8.90 -15.13 -14.09
C THR A 326 8.95 -13.62 -14.17
N GLY A 327 8.32 -12.95 -13.21
CA GLY A 327 8.28 -11.50 -13.09
C GLY A 327 8.96 -11.05 -11.80
N SER A 328 9.91 -10.13 -11.92
CA SER A 328 10.74 -9.70 -10.79
C SER A 328 10.52 -8.24 -10.41
N GLY A 329 10.99 -7.90 -9.20
CA GLY A 329 11.14 -6.55 -8.69
C GLY A 329 12.04 -5.65 -9.54
N ASP A 330 12.89 -6.25 -10.38
CA ASP A 330 13.76 -5.56 -11.34
C ASP A 330 13.02 -4.98 -12.57
N GLY A 331 11.70 -5.22 -12.67
CA GLY A 331 10.85 -4.76 -13.77
C GLY A 331 10.96 -5.58 -15.04
N LYS A 332 11.70 -6.69 -15.00
CA LYS A 332 11.86 -7.59 -16.13
C LYS A 332 11.00 -8.84 -15.97
N ILE A 333 10.55 -9.34 -17.10
CA ILE A 333 9.96 -10.66 -17.23
C ILE A 333 10.98 -11.55 -17.94
N MET A 334 11.30 -12.70 -17.37
CA MET A 334 12.11 -13.71 -18.02
C MET A 334 11.27 -14.92 -18.40
N ILE A 335 11.60 -15.50 -19.55
CA ILE A 335 10.91 -16.67 -20.09
C ILE A 335 11.90 -17.80 -20.16
N TRP A 336 11.51 -18.92 -19.57
CA TRP A 336 12.33 -20.09 -19.36
C TRP A 336 11.80 -21.23 -20.22
N ASP A 337 12.71 -21.95 -20.87
CA ASP A 337 12.40 -23.23 -21.49
C ASP A 337 12.79 -24.35 -20.52
N LEU A 338 11.83 -25.16 -20.12
CA LEU A 338 12.05 -26.30 -19.22
C LEU A 338 12.84 -27.42 -19.90
N ARG A 339 12.79 -27.52 -21.25
CA ARG A 339 13.53 -28.55 -22.00
C ARG A 339 15.00 -28.20 -22.15
N ALA A 340 15.27 -26.93 -22.42
CA ALA A 340 16.63 -26.43 -22.59
C ALA A 340 17.28 -25.95 -21.28
N LEU A 341 16.52 -25.91 -20.18
CA LEU A 341 16.94 -25.45 -18.84
C LEU A 341 17.64 -24.09 -18.88
N LYS A 342 17.15 -23.17 -19.72
CA LYS A 342 17.71 -21.83 -19.91
C LYS A 342 16.64 -20.79 -20.11
N SER A 343 16.99 -19.52 -19.86
CA SER A 343 16.17 -18.40 -20.28
C SER A 343 16.25 -18.22 -21.80
N ILE A 344 15.10 -18.13 -22.46
CA ILE A 344 14.97 -17.84 -23.90
C ILE A 344 15.07 -16.33 -24.12
N SER A 345 14.26 -15.58 -23.38
CA SER A 345 14.08 -14.15 -23.59
C SER A 345 13.95 -13.40 -22.26
N THR A 346 14.43 -12.17 -22.26
CA THR A 346 14.27 -11.22 -21.15
C THR A 346 13.59 -9.98 -21.70
N MET A 347 12.40 -9.68 -21.18
CA MET A 347 11.59 -8.53 -21.57
C MET A 347 11.70 -7.44 -20.50
N PRO A 348 12.12 -6.21 -20.84
CA PRO A 348 11.94 -5.06 -19.96
C PRO A 348 10.46 -4.65 -19.96
N ALA A 349 9.70 -5.17 -19.01
CA ALA A 349 8.25 -5.03 -19.02
C ALA A 349 7.78 -3.76 -18.32
N HIS A 350 8.33 -3.43 -17.16
CA HIS A 350 7.89 -2.33 -16.31
C HIS A 350 9.07 -1.50 -15.79
N ASN A 351 8.80 -0.25 -15.40
CA ASN A 351 9.83 0.63 -14.83
C ASN A 351 10.10 0.37 -13.34
N ILE A 352 9.15 -0.28 -12.66
CA ILE A 352 9.23 -0.65 -11.24
C ILE A 352 9.08 -2.19 -11.17
N SER A 353 8.50 -2.75 -10.13
CA SER A 353 8.30 -4.19 -9.97
C SER A 353 7.12 -4.72 -10.79
N VAL A 354 7.27 -5.93 -11.31
CA VAL A 354 6.15 -6.72 -11.87
C VAL A 354 5.39 -7.36 -10.72
N GLY A 355 4.11 -7.04 -10.56
CA GLY A 355 3.29 -7.54 -9.44
C GLY A 355 2.69 -8.91 -9.69
N ASP A 356 2.21 -9.16 -10.91
CA ASP A 356 1.55 -10.42 -11.28
C ASP A 356 1.71 -10.69 -12.78
N LEU A 357 1.64 -11.96 -13.13
CA LEU A 357 1.76 -12.48 -14.48
C LEU A 357 0.73 -13.57 -14.69
N LYS A 358 -0.03 -13.49 -15.78
CA LYS A 358 -0.98 -14.53 -16.18
C LYS A 358 -0.94 -14.80 -17.66
N PHE A 359 -0.72 -16.06 -18.00
CA PHE A 359 -0.94 -16.57 -19.35
C PHE A 359 -2.42 -16.77 -19.62
N TYR A 360 -2.85 -16.33 -20.79
CA TYR A 360 -4.19 -16.65 -21.28
C TYR A 360 -4.30 -18.15 -21.61
N ARG A 361 -5.29 -18.81 -21.00
CA ARG A 361 -5.62 -20.22 -21.22
C ARG A 361 -6.93 -20.33 -21.99
N GLN A 362 -6.85 -20.80 -23.22
CA GLN A 362 -8.05 -21.09 -24.00
C GLN A 362 -8.75 -22.35 -23.45
N PRO A 363 -10.08 -22.35 -23.28
CA PRO A 363 -10.81 -23.57 -22.92
C PRO A 363 -10.75 -24.56 -24.09
N GLU A 364 -10.36 -25.81 -23.81
CA GLU A 364 -10.22 -26.90 -24.79
C GLU A 364 -11.50 -27.18 -25.59
N THR A 365 -12.67 -26.67 -25.17
CA THR A 365 -13.95 -26.87 -25.87
C THR A 365 -13.97 -26.31 -27.29
N VAL A 366 -13.06 -25.42 -27.66
CA VAL A 366 -12.98 -24.84 -29.02
C VAL A 366 -12.08 -25.67 -29.96
N LEU A 367 -11.23 -26.56 -29.44
CA LEU A 367 -10.38 -27.41 -30.29
C LEU A 367 -11.17 -28.55 -30.95
N ASN A 368 -12.29 -28.97 -30.33
CA ASN A 368 -13.14 -30.03 -30.87
C ASN A 368 -14.02 -29.60 -32.06
N SER A 369 -14.13 -28.30 -32.38
CA SER A 369 -14.81 -27.87 -33.62
C SER A 369 -13.87 -27.88 -34.84
N ARG A 370 -12.57 -28.12 -34.66
CA ARG A 370 -11.59 -28.18 -35.75
C ARG A 370 -11.39 -29.58 -36.34
N ASN A 371 -12.27 -30.52 -35.97
CA ASN A 371 -12.24 -31.92 -36.39
C ASN A 371 -13.43 -32.32 -37.28
N ASP A 372 -13.92 -31.42 -38.13
CA ASP A 372 -14.66 -31.86 -39.31
C ASP A 372 -13.69 -31.99 -40.49
N LYS A 373 -13.50 -33.25 -40.86
CA LYS A 373 -12.93 -33.73 -42.12
C LYS A 373 -13.35 -32.82 -43.28
N GLN A 374 -12.49 -31.88 -43.68
CA GLN A 374 -12.38 -31.55 -45.08
C GLN A 374 -11.64 -32.72 -45.73
N ASP A 375 -12.40 -33.80 -45.96
CA ASP A 375 -12.07 -34.78 -46.99
C ASP A 375 -11.96 -33.99 -48.29
N VAL A 376 -10.72 -33.77 -48.74
CA VAL A 376 -10.41 -33.32 -50.09
C VAL A 376 -10.87 -34.42 -51.04
N LYS A 377 -12.14 -34.38 -51.44
CA LYS A 377 -12.59 -35.03 -52.66
C LYS A 377 -12.28 -34.10 -53.82
N MET A 378 -11.27 -34.48 -54.59
CA MET A 378 -11.13 -34.01 -55.97
C MET A 378 -12.31 -34.57 -56.76
N ASP A 379 -13.23 -33.70 -57.18
CA ASP A 379 -14.09 -33.98 -58.33
C ASP A 379 -13.96 -32.80 -59.31
N GLU A 380 -13.71 -33.16 -60.56
CA GLU A 380 -13.60 -32.25 -61.71
C GLU A 380 -14.96 -31.62 -62.06
N SER A 381 -14.87 -30.39 -62.56
CA SER A 381 -15.83 -29.67 -63.40
C SER A 381 -17.05 -28.99 -62.75
N GLY A 382 -17.25 -27.72 -63.14
CA GLY A 382 -18.56 -27.06 -63.14
C GLY A 382 -18.59 -25.73 -62.40
N ASP A 383 -18.58 -24.64 -63.17
CA ASP A 383 -18.87 -23.27 -62.74
C ASP A 383 -20.19 -23.19 -61.93
N ASN A 384 -20.23 -22.35 -60.89
CA ASN A 384 -21.33 -21.42 -60.64
C ASN A 384 -21.03 -20.46 -59.47
N GLU A 385 -21.29 -19.19 -59.75
CA GLU A 385 -21.28 -18.04 -58.86
C GLU A 385 -22.43 -18.16 -57.84
N ASP A 386 -22.11 -18.05 -56.54
CA ASP A 386 -22.95 -17.41 -55.51
C ASP A 386 -22.19 -17.36 -54.18
N MET A 387 -21.41 -16.29 -53.98
CA MET A 387 -20.71 -16.00 -52.72
C MET A 387 -21.61 -15.18 -51.80
N SER A 388 -22.37 -15.83 -50.91
CA SER A 388 -22.89 -15.17 -49.71
C SER A 388 -21.74 -14.86 -48.74
N PRO A 389 -21.73 -13.71 -48.04
CA PRO A 389 -20.63 -13.36 -47.15
C PRO A 389 -20.62 -14.30 -45.95
N LEU A 390 -19.67 -15.25 -45.96
CA LEU A 390 -19.31 -16.03 -44.78
C LEU A 390 -19.00 -15.05 -43.65
N VAL A 391 -19.82 -15.10 -42.61
CA VAL A 391 -19.63 -14.41 -41.34
C VAL A 391 -18.21 -14.73 -40.88
N LYS A 392 -17.33 -13.72 -40.87
CA LYS A 392 -16.01 -13.82 -40.24
C LYS A 392 -16.24 -14.10 -38.75
N GLU A 393 -16.10 -15.35 -38.35
CA GLU A 393 -16.01 -15.65 -36.93
C GLU A 393 -14.80 -14.91 -36.34
N PRO A 394 -14.93 -14.32 -35.14
CA PRO A 394 -13.89 -13.48 -34.57
C PRO A 394 -12.64 -14.32 -34.28
N TYR A 395 -11.49 -13.76 -34.64
CA TYR A 395 -10.15 -14.30 -34.44
C TYR A 395 -10.03 -15.24 -33.24
N SER A 396 -9.50 -16.45 -33.47
CA SER A 396 -9.01 -17.31 -32.39
C SER A 396 -7.97 -16.52 -31.60
N HIS A 397 -8.31 -16.10 -30.39
CA HIS A 397 -7.49 -15.22 -29.57
C HIS A 397 -6.14 -15.92 -29.37
N GLY A 398 -5.07 -15.34 -29.93
CA GLY A 398 -3.73 -15.90 -29.83
C GLY A 398 -3.30 -16.06 -28.37
N LEU A 399 -2.30 -16.90 -28.11
CA LEU A 399 -1.67 -16.96 -26.80
C LEU A 399 -1.09 -15.58 -26.48
N PHE A 400 -1.50 -15.01 -25.35
CA PHE A 400 -0.93 -13.77 -24.85
C PHE A 400 -0.62 -13.89 -23.36
N LEU A 401 0.35 -13.09 -22.93
CA LEU A 401 0.75 -12.94 -21.54
C LEU A 401 0.29 -11.57 -21.06
N ALA A 402 -0.41 -11.53 -19.93
CA ALA A 402 -0.77 -10.29 -19.27
C ALA A 402 0.18 -10.04 -18.09
N SER A 403 0.70 -8.80 -17.99
CA SER A 403 1.58 -8.39 -16.89
C SER A 403 1.05 -7.17 -16.16
N ALA A 404 1.12 -7.22 -14.82
CA ALA A 404 0.76 -6.15 -13.91
C ALA A 404 2.01 -5.43 -13.41
N GLY A 405 2.04 -4.10 -13.50
CA GLY A 405 3.14 -3.29 -13.00
C GLY A 405 2.75 -2.37 -11.85
N PHE A 406 3.66 -2.23 -10.89
CA PHE A 406 3.56 -1.20 -9.85
C PHE A 406 3.77 0.22 -10.38
N ASP A 407 4.16 0.37 -11.65
CA ASP A 407 4.23 1.64 -12.38
C ASP A 407 2.86 2.14 -12.86
N GLY A 408 1.79 1.39 -12.59
CA GLY A 408 0.42 1.74 -12.97
C GLY A 408 0.04 1.29 -14.38
N TYR A 409 0.82 0.39 -14.98
CA TYR A 409 0.53 -0.15 -16.30
C TYR A 409 0.16 -1.63 -16.24
N THR A 410 -0.86 -2.01 -16.99
CA THR A 410 -1.12 -3.41 -17.37
C THR A 410 -0.74 -3.59 -18.83
N LYS A 411 0.15 -4.52 -19.13
CA LYS A 411 0.62 -4.78 -20.50
C LYS A 411 0.20 -6.16 -20.98
N LEU A 412 -0.17 -6.23 -22.26
CA LEU A 412 -0.48 -7.47 -22.96
C LEU A 412 0.63 -7.75 -23.97
N TRP A 413 1.21 -8.94 -23.89
CA TRP A 413 2.32 -9.40 -24.70
C TRP A 413 1.86 -10.55 -25.59
N SER A 414 2.27 -10.56 -26.86
CA SER A 414 2.13 -11.76 -27.70
C SER A 414 3.02 -12.88 -27.14
N ALA A 415 2.51 -14.11 -27.03
CA ALA A 415 3.31 -15.23 -26.54
C ALA A 415 4.30 -15.79 -27.57
N ASP A 416 4.11 -15.48 -28.86
CA ASP A 416 4.99 -16.00 -29.92
C ASP A 416 6.26 -15.15 -30.02
N ASP A 417 6.08 -13.83 -30.21
CA ASP A 417 7.18 -12.89 -30.45
C ASP A 417 7.54 -12.03 -29.23
N TRP A 418 6.79 -12.13 -28.13
CA TRP A 418 7.03 -11.37 -26.89
C TRP A 418 7.00 -9.84 -27.09
N ILE A 419 6.23 -9.38 -28.08
CA ILE A 419 6.01 -7.97 -28.38
C ILE A 419 4.83 -7.46 -27.55
N CYS A 420 4.99 -6.29 -26.94
CA CYS A 420 3.91 -5.59 -26.26
C CYS A 420 2.86 -5.14 -27.28
N GLN A 421 1.66 -5.74 -27.24
CA GLN A 421 0.55 -5.41 -28.12
C GLN A 421 -0.27 -4.23 -27.58
N ARG A 422 -0.49 -4.19 -26.27
CA ARG A 422 -1.31 -3.17 -25.63
C ARG A 422 -0.76 -2.82 -24.26
N SER A 423 -0.80 -1.54 -23.93
CA SER A 423 -0.45 -0.99 -22.62
C SER A 423 -1.63 -0.17 -22.11
N ILE A 424 -2.21 -0.59 -20.99
CA ILE A 424 -3.35 0.05 -20.34
C ILE A 424 -2.79 0.82 -19.14
N ALA A 425 -2.95 2.14 -19.12
CA ALA A 425 -2.50 2.99 -18.03
C ALA A 425 -3.61 3.18 -17.00
N GLU A 426 -3.27 3.10 -15.72
CA GLU A 426 -4.15 3.31 -14.59
C GLU A 426 -3.59 4.34 -13.61
N ASN A 427 -4.46 4.98 -12.84
CA ASN A 427 -4.09 6.07 -11.93
C ASN A 427 -3.41 5.57 -10.64
N SER A 428 -3.43 4.27 -10.38
CA SER A 428 -2.88 3.66 -9.16
C SER A 428 -1.95 2.51 -9.51
N LYS A 429 -1.25 1.98 -8.50
CA LYS A 429 -0.34 0.84 -8.69
C LYS A 429 -1.15 -0.44 -8.86
N ILE A 430 -0.79 -1.25 -9.84
CA ILE A 430 -1.49 -2.48 -10.15
C ILE A 430 -0.75 -3.64 -9.49
N MET A 431 -1.51 -4.43 -8.75
CA MET A 431 -1.01 -5.51 -7.90
C MET A 431 -1.21 -6.88 -8.51
N SER A 432 -2.37 -7.08 -9.14
CA SER A 432 -2.75 -8.35 -9.74
C SER A 432 -3.46 -8.13 -11.05
N VAL A 433 -3.33 -9.11 -11.93
CA VAL A 433 -4.01 -9.17 -13.21
C VAL A 433 -4.54 -10.57 -13.37
N ASP A 434 -5.78 -10.68 -13.84
CA ASP A 434 -6.36 -11.96 -14.21
C ASP A 434 -7.13 -11.85 -15.53
N VAL A 435 -7.14 -12.93 -16.29
CA VAL A 435 -7.75 -13.00 -17.62
C VAL A 435 -8.88 -14.00 -17.56
N SER A 436 -10.08 -13.57 -17.97
CA SER A 436 -11.22 -14.47 -18.07
C SER A 436 -10.92 -15.60 -19.05
N ARG A 437 -11.39 -16.82 -18.74
CA ARG A 437 -11.20 -18.02 -19.56
C ARG A 437 -11.74 -17.86 -20.99
N ASN A 438 -12.75 -17.01 -21.19
CA ASN A 438 -13.28 -16.71 -22.53
C ASN A 438 -12.46 -15.67 -23.31
N GLY A 439 -11.42 -15.09 -22.72
CA GLY A 439 -10.56 -14.06 -23.32
C GLY A 439 -11.21 -12.69 -23.49
N LYS A 440 -12.48 -12.53 -23.13
CA LYS A 440 -13.26 -11.30 -23.36
C LYS A 440 -13.07 -10.25 -22.28
N HIS A 441 -12.66 -10.66 -21.09
CA HIS A 441 -12.52 -9.78 -19.94
C HIS A 441 -11.14 -9.89 -19.31
N LEU A 442 -10.60 -8.75 -18.91
CA LEU A 442 -9.36 -8.61 -18.16
C LEU A 442 -9.69 -7.89 -16.85
N ALA A 443 -9.37 -8.50 -15.72
CA ALA A 443 -9.54 -7.90 -14.41
C ALA A 443 -8.19 -7.43 -13.88
N THR A 444 -8.14 -6.19 -13.36
CA THR A 444 -6.94 -5.63 -12.74
C THR A 444 -7.25 -5.24 -11.29
N GLY A 445 -6.37 -5.63 -10.37
CA GLY A 445 -6.45 -5.30 -8.96
C GLY A 445 -5.56 -4.12 -8.62
N GLU A 446 -6.15 -3.05 -8.09
CA GLU A 446 -5.44 -1.83 -7.73
C GLU A 446 -5.01 -1.82 -6.25
N TRP A 447 -3.93 -1.11 -5.95
CA TRP A 447 -3.48 -0.88 -4.56
C TRP A 447 -4.54 -0.15 -3.71
N SER A 448 -5.41 0.65 -4.33
CA SER A 448 -6.50 1.38 -3.66
C SER A 448 -7.65 0.50 -3.17
N ARG A 449 -7.50 -0.83 -3.17
CA ARG A 449 -8.54 -1.81 -2.81
C ARG A 449 -9.78 -1.76 -3.73
N SER A 450 -9.57 -1.25 -4.94
CA SER A 450 -10.50 -1.30 -6.06
C SER A 450 -10.02 -2.34 -7.07
N PHE A 451 -10.93 -2.80 -7.92
CA PHE A 451 -10.57 -3.55 -9.11
C PHE A 451 -11.25 -2.91 -10.30
N LYS A 452 -10.65 -3.05 -11.48
CA LYS A 452 -11.24 -2.66 -12.76
C LYS A 452 -11.46 -3.89 -13.60
N LEU A 453 -12.54 -3.85 -14.37
CA LEU A 453 -12.86 -4.87 -15.36
C LEU A 453 -12.83 -4.22 -16.74
N PHE A 454 -11.97 -4.70 -17.60
CA PHE A 454 -11.90 -4.32 -19.00
C PHE A 454 -12.59 -5.40 -19.82
N GLY A 455 -13.42 -4.99 -20.79
CA GLY A 455 -14.03 -5.87 -21.77
C GLY A 455 -13.59 -5.48 -23.18
N THR A 456 -13.71 -6.41 -24.12
CA THR A 456 -13.69 -6.07 -25.54
C THR A 456 -14.93 -5.24 -25.87
N GLU A 457 -14.76 -4.11 -26.57
CA GLU A 457 -15.90 -3.43 -27.20
C GLU A 457 -16.56 -4.41 -28.19
N LEU A 458 -17.90 -4.49 -28.14
CA LEU A 458 -18.73 -5.41 -28.94
C LEU A 458 -18.71 -5.07 -30.43
#